data_AF-A0A358HSJ3-F1
#
_entry.id   AF-A0A358HSJ3-F1
#
_cell.length_a   1.000
_cell.length_b   1.000
_cell.length_c   1.000
_cell.angle_alpha   90.00
_cell.angle_beta   90.00
_cell.angle_gamma   90.00
#
_symmetry.space_group_name_H-M   'P 1'
#
loop_
_entity.id
_entity.type
_entity.pdbx_description
1 polymer ?
#
loop_
_entity_poly.entity_id
_entity_poly.type
_entity_poly.pdbx_seq_one_letter_code
_entity_poly.pdbx_strand_id
1 'polypeptide(L)' 'MLDTLGVTLPIVQAPMAGVSTPALAAAVSNTGGLGSIGIGAT' A
#
# COMPACT_ATOMS: atom_id res chain seq x y z
N MET A 1 7.53 12.41 -9.36
CA MET A 1 7.58 11.24 -8.45
C MET A 1 6.18 10.75 -8.12
N LEU A 2 5.31 11.56 -7.50
CA LEU A 2 3.93 11.17 -7.21
C LEU A 2 3.13 10.81 -8.49
N ASP A 3 3.23 11.63 -9.55
CA ASP A 3 2.63 11.32 -10.85
C ASP A 3 3.13 10.02 -11.46
N THR A 4 4.42 9.71 -11.28
CA THR A 4 5.04 8.48 -11.78
C THR A 4 4.45 7.24 -11.11
N LEU A 5 4.04 7.35 -9.84
CA LEU A 5 3.41 6.26 -9.09
C LEU A 5 1.86 6.34 -9.10
N GLY A 6 1.26 7.39 -9.65
CA GLY A 6 -0.20 7.57 -9.66
C GLY A 6 -0.83 7.77 -8.27
N VAL A 7 -0.09 8.37 -7.33
CA VAL A 7 -0.54 8.61 -5.94
C VAL A 7 -0.64 10.11 -5.66
N THR A 8 -1.52 10.51 -4.74
CA THR A 8 -1.70 11.92 -4.31
C THR A 8 -0.95 12.25 -3.03
N LEU A 9 -0.60 11.23 -2.23
CA LEU A 9 0.12 11.39 -0.97
C LEU A 9 1.50 10.70 -1.05
N PRO A 10 2.57 11.31 -0.51
CA PRO A 10 3.88 10.69 -0.41
C PRO A 10 3.94 9.67 0.75
N ILE A 11 2.92 8.82 0.87
CA ILE A 11 2.79 7.81 1.93
C ILE A 11 2.80 6.43 1.30
N VAL A 12 3.68 5.57 1.80
CA VAL A 12 3.76 4.17 1.43
C VAL A 12 3.40 3.32 2.65
N GLN A 13 2.38 2.48 2.52
CA GLN A 13 2.07 1.46 3.52
C GLN A 13 3.07 0.31 3.32
N ALA A 14 3.85 -0.02 4.35
CA ALA A 14 4.88 -1.05 4.25
C ALA A 14 4.29 -2.46 4.07
N PRO A 15 4.82 -3.31 3.16
CA PRO A 15 4.36 -4.69 3.06
C PRO A 15 4.79 -5.49 4.30
N MET A 16 3.82 -5.94 5.10
CA MET A 16 4.04 -6.76 6.29
C MET A 16 3.31 -8.10 6.11
N ALA A 17 4.03 -9.15 5.72
CA ALA A 17 3.40 -10.45 5.48
C ALA A 17 2.72 -10.98 6.76
N GLY A 18 1.46 -11.46 6.64
CA GLY A 18 0.64 -11.87 7.78
C GLY A 18 -0.05 -10.72 8.56
N VAL A 19 0.24 -9.46 8.25
CA VAL A 19 -0.36 -8.28 8.91
C VAL A 19 -1.06 -7.35 7.91
N SER A 20 -0.41 -7.05 6.77
CA SER A 20 -0.97 -6.26 5.67
C SER A 20 -2.13 -7.02 5.02
N THR A 21 -3.36 -6.76 5.46
CA THR A 21 -4.55 -7.34 4.84
C THR A 21 -4.86 -6.68 3.49
N PRO A 22 -5.55 -7.37 2.56
CA PRO A 22 -6.02 -6.75 1.32
C PRO A 22 -6.89 -5.52 1.56
N ALA A 23 -7.71 -5.53 2.62
CA ALA A 23 -8.54 -4.40 3.02
C ALA A 23 -7.70 -3.18 3.44
N LEU A 24 -6.59 -3.39 4.17
CA LEU A 24 -5.67 -2.32 4.55
C LEU A 24 -5.00 -1.69 3.32
N ALA A 25 -4.50 -2.50 2.40
CA ALA A 25 -3.88 -2.00 1.17
C ALA A 25 -4.89 -1.20 0.32
N ALA A 26 -6.12 -1.71 0.18
CA ALA A 26 -7.19 -1.01 -0.54
C ALA A 26 -7.56 0.32 0.12
N ALA A 27 -7.66 0.38 1.46
CA ALA A 27 -7.95 1.61 2.17
C ALA A 27 -6.88 2.68 1.91
N VAL A 28 -5.60 2.32 1.96
CA VAL A 28 -4.49 3.26 1.67
C VAL A 28 -4.54 3.74 0.22
N SER A 29 -4.73 2.83 -0.73
CA SER A 29 -4.84 3.18 -2.15
C SER A 29 -6.03 4.10 -2.43
N ASN A 30 -7.19 3.85 -1.82
CA ASN A 30 -8.39 4.68 -1.98
C ASN A 30 -8.22 6.09 -1.39
N THR A 31 -7.38 6.24 -0.37
CA THR A 31 -7.01 7.56 0.19
C THR A 31 -5.90 8.26 -0.60
N GLY A 32 -5.39 7.62 -1.66
CA GLY A 32 -4.38 8.18 -2.55
C GLY A 32 -2.93 7.98 -2.11
N GLY A 33 -2.67 7.05 -1.20
CA GLY A 33 -1.32 6.55 -0.89
C GLY A 33 -0.98 5.30 -1.70
N LEU A 34 0.23 4.76 -1.50
CA LEU A 34 0.65 3.49 -2.11
C LEU A 34 0.37 2.33 -1.13
N GLY A 35 -0.70 1.56 -1.38
CA GLY A 35 -1.00 0.33 -0.64
C GLY A 35 -0.13 -0.85 -1.07
N SER A 36 0.31 -1.69 -0.11
CA SER A 36 1.18 -2.84 -0.38
C SER A 36 0.63 -4.15 0.19
N ILE A 37 0.85 -5.27 -0.52
CA ILE A 37 0.50 -6.61 -0.06
C ILE A 37 1.78 -7.36 0.31
N GLY A 38 1.85 -7.89 1.54
CA GLY A 38 2.97 -8.72 1.98
C GLY A 38 2.79 -10.17 1.56
N ILE A 39 3.54 -10.62 0.53
CA ILE A 39 3.46 -11.99 -0.02
C ILE A 39 4.55 -12.94 0.49
N GLY A 40 5.44 -12.47 1.38
CA GLY A 40 6.65 -13.20 1.80
C GLY A 40 6.51 -14.06 3.05
N ALA A 41 5.29 -14.41 3.48
CA ALA A 41 5.09 -15.33 4.60
C ALA A 41 5.07 -16.77 4.06
N THR A 42 5.97 -17.60 4.58
CA THR A 42 6.01 -19.06 4.38
C THR A 42 5.28 -19.75 5.53
#